data_AF-A0A3L7QAV5-F1
#
_entry.id   AF-A0A3L7QAV5-F1
#
_cell.length_a   1.000
_cell.length_b   1.000
_cell.length_c   1.000
_cell.angle_alpha   90.00
_cell.angle_beta   90.00
_cell.angle_gamma   90.00
#
_symmetry.space_group_name_H-M   'P 1'
#
loop_
_entity.id
_entity.type
_entity.pdbx_description
1 polymer ?
#
loop_
_entity_poly.entity_id
_entity_poly.type
_entity_poly.pdbx_seq_one_letter_code
_entity_poly.pdbx_strand_id
1 'polypeptide(L)' 'MILPVTCPLCKKTLTPDEQAAAYFPFCSPRCKQVDLMRWFDGKYAVVEPLDSARLAMELPETDELPED' A
#
# COMPACT_ATOMS: atom_id res chain seq x y z
N MET A 1 11.89 22.59 11.79
CA MET A 1 12.87 21.89 10.93
C MET A 1 12.10 21.03 9.95
N ILE A 2 12.41 21.12 8.65
CA ILE A 2 11.80 20.28 7.62
C ILE A 2 12.58 18.96 7.58
N LEU A 3 11.89 17.83 7.73
CA LEU A 3 12.55 16.52 7.62
C LEU A 3 12.98 16.25 6.17
N PRO A 4 14.14 15.60 5.96
CA PRO A 4 14.58 15.22 4.63
C PRO A 4 13.66 14.15 4.03
N VAL A 5 13.34 14.30 2.74
CA VAL A 5 12.55 13.31 1.99
C VAL A 5 13.42 12.08 1.73
N THR A 6 12.90 10.89 2.05
CA THR A 6 13.61 9.62 1.91
C THR A 6 12.84 8.64 1.04
N CYS A 7 13.58 7.76 0.34
CA CYS A 7 12.97 6.73 -0.48
C CYS A 7 12.22 5.74 0.42
N PRO A 8 10.94 5.44 0.16
CA PRO A 8 10.17 4.56 1.04
C PRO A 8 10.72 3.13 1.07
N LEU A 9 11.38 2.69 -0.01
CA LEU A 9 11.91 1.33 -0.15
C LEU A 9 13.28 1.14 0.52
N CYS A 10 14.26 2.00 0.24
CA CYS A 10 15.65 1.83 0.70
C CYS A 10 16.12 2.87 1.74
N LYS A 11 15.26 3.84 2.08
CA LYS A 11 15.51 4.92 3.05
C LYS A 11 16.64 5.90 2.69
N LYS A 12 17.18 5.84 1.48
CA LYS A 12 18.12 6.83 0.96
C LYS A 12 17.46 8.22 0.95
N THR A 13 18.16 9.25 1.40
CA THR A 13 17.75 10.65 1.25
C THR A 13 17.74 11.05 -0.23
N LEU A 14 16.65 11.66 -0.71
CA LEU A 14 16.53 12.10 -2.09
C LEU A 14 17.18 13.48 -2.29
N THR A 15 17.97 13.61 -3.35
CA THR A 15 18.43 14.92 -3.84
C THR A 15 17.27 15.70 -4.50
N PRO A 16 17.39 17.03 -4.71
CA PRO A 16 16.38 17.79 -5.44
C PRO A 16 16.09 17.25 -6.85
N ASP A 17 17.12 16.79 -7.57
CA ASP A 17 16.95 16.21 -8.91
C ASP A 17 16.20 14.86 -8.86
N GLU A 18 16.49 14.02 -7.86
CA GLU A 18 15.76 12.76 -7.65
C GLU A 18 14.29 13.03 -7.26
N GLN A 19 13.99 14.15 -6.59
CA GLN A 19 12.63 14.58 -6.27
C GLN A 19 11.85 15.07 -7.51
N ALA A 20 12.54 15.67 -8.47
CA ALA A 20 11.95 16.12 -9.73
C ALA A 20 11.79 14.99 -10.78
N ALA A 21 12.37 13.81 -10.52
CA ALA A 21 12.36 12.70 -11.46
C ALA A 21 11.00 11.99 -11.54
N ALA A 22 10.69 11.38 -12.70
CA ALA A 22 9.45 10.63 -12.95
C ALA A 22 9.26 9.37 -12.09
N TYR A 23 10.28 8.99 -11.32
CA TYR A 23 10.25 7.86 -10.38
C TYR A 23 10.15 8.30 -8.92
N PHE A 24 9.99 9.60 -8.62
CA PHE A 24 9.57 10.06 -7.31
C PHE A 24 8.27 9.33 -6.89
N PRO A 25 8.13 8.83 -5.64
CA PRO A 25 8.91 9.10 -4.44
C PRO A 25 10.15 8.20 -4.21
N PHE A 26 10.59 7.45 -5.21
CA PHE A 26 11.72 6.54 -5.10
C PHE A 26 13.04 7.22 -5.50
N CYS A 27 14.19 6.67 -5.08
CA CYS A 27 15.49 7.20 -5.48
C CYS A 27 15.98 6.67 -6.84
N SER A 28 15.27 5.73 -7.47
CA SER A 28 15.66 5.13 -8.75
C SER A 28 14.51 4.35 -9.40
N PRO A 29 14.59 4.08 -10.73
CA PRO A 29 13.67 3.18 -11.42
C PRO A 29 13.64 1.76 -10.83
N ARG A 30 14.79 1.25 -10.34
CA ARG A 30 14.88 -0.06 -9.68
C ARG A 30 14.03 -0.10 -8.40
N CYS A 31 14.08 0.94 -7.57
CA CYS A 31 13.29 0.98 -6.35
C CYS A 31 11.79 1.04 -6.64
N LYS A 32 11.37 1.79 -7.68
CA LYS A 32 9.98 1.80 -8.14
C LYS A 32 9.50 0.40 -8.56
N GLN A 33 10.30 -0.34 -9.32
CA GLN A 33 9.93 -1.68 -9.78
C GLN A 33 9.87 -2.70 -8.64
N VAL A 34 10.81 -2.65 -7.69
CA VAL A 34 10.78 -3.55 -6.52
C VAL A 34 9.56 -3.26 -5.64
N ASP A 35 9.19 -1.99 -5.48
CA ASP A 35 7.98 -1.65 -4.74
C ASP A 35 6.73 -2.23 -5.42
N LEU A 36 6.61 -2.07 -6.75
CA LEU A 36 5.53 -2.67 -7.53
C LEU A 36 5.47 -4.19 -7.38
N MET A 37 6.61 -4.88 -7.39
CA MET A 37 6.65 -6.32 -7.17
C MET A 37 6.21 -6.70 -5.75
N ARG A 38 6.53 -5.91 -4.72
CA ARG A 38 6.02 -6.13 -3.35
C ARG A 38 4.49 -6.00 -3.26
N TRP A 39 3.89 -5.14 -4.06
CA TRP A 39 2.43 -5.09 -4.19
C TRP A 39 1.87 -6.36 -4.80
N PHE A 40 2.44 -6.83 -5.91
CA PHE A 40 1.99 -8.07 -6.56
C PHE A 40 2.22 -9.32 -5.69
N ASP A 41 3.29 -9.35 -4.91
CA ASP A 41 3.59 -10.41 -3.96
C ASP A 41 2.70 -10.35 -2.69
N GLY A 42 1.81 -9.36 -2.56
CA GLY A 42 0.94 -9.18 -1.40
C GLY A 42 1.70 -8.82 -0.12
N LYS A 43 2.93 -8.30 -0.22
CA LYS A 43 3.73 -7.89 0.96
C LYS A 43 3.22 -6.63 1.63
N TYR A 44 2.41 -5.86 0.92
CA TYR A 44 1.66 -4.75 1.46
C TYR A 44 0.21 -5.18 1.64
N ALA A 45 -0.22 -5.28 2.90
CA ALA A 45 -1.57 -5.62 3.27
C ALA A 45 -2.03 -4.68 4.39
N VAL A 46 -3.23 -4.13 4.25
CA VAL A 46 -3.94 -3.52 5.36
C VAL A 46 -4.73 -4.64 6.01
N VAL A 47 -4.28 -5.06 7.17
CA VAL A 47 -4.91 -6.14 7.93
C VAL A 47 -5.60 -5.54 9.14
N GLU A 48 -6.83 -5.97 9.37
CA GLU A 48 -7.55 -5.70 10.61
C GLU A 48 -7.83 -7.04 11.30
N PRO A 49 -7.80 -7.09 12.64
CA PRO A 49 -8.25 -8.26 13.36
C PRO A 49 -9.69 -8.60 12.97
N LEU A 50 -9.96 -9.87 12.70
CA LEU A 50 -11.32 -10.33 12.48
C LEU A 50 -12.06 -10.35 13.82
N ASP A 51 -12.94 -9.37 14.01
CA ASP A 51 -13.89 -9.35 15.12
C ASP A 51 -15.24 -9.91 14.64
N SER A 52 -15.65 -11.04 15.23
CA SER A 52 -16.92 -11.69 14.93
C SER A 52 -18.12 -10.78 15.15
N ALA A 53 -18.05 -9.86 16.12
CA ALA A 53 -19.15 -8.93 16.39
C ALA A 53 -19.30 -7.91 15.26
N ARG A 54 -18.19 -7.31 14.80
CA ARG A 54 -18.20 -6.39 13.66
C ARG A 54 -18.63 -7.08 12.36
N LEU A 55 -18.11 -8.28 12.10
CA LEU A 55 -18.47 -9.05 10.92
C LEU A 55 -19.98 -9.35 10.89
N ALA A 56 -20.57 -9.71 12.04
CA ALA A 56 -22.01 -9.94 12.14
C ALA A 56 -22.85 -8.69 11.83
N MET A 57 -22.31 -7.49 12.05
CA MET A 57 -22.98 -6.23 11.70
C MET A 57 -22.83 -5.84 10.22
N GLU A 58 -21.81 -6.35 9.53
CA GLU A 58 -21.50 -6.03 8.12
C GLU A 58 -22.05 -7.06 7.12
N LEU A 59 -22.49 -8.23 7.59
CA LEU A 59 -23.11 -9.24 6.74
C LEU A 59 -24.48 -8.76 6.22
N PRO A 60 -24.77 -8.87 4.91
CA PRO A 60 -26.10 -8.59 4.38
C PRO A 60 -27.11 -9.60 4.95
N GLU A 61 -28.31 -9.14 5.31
CA GLU A 61 -29.41 -10.01 5.73
C GLU A 61 -29.74 -10.97 4.58
N THR A 62 -29.78 -12.26 4.89
CA THR A 62 -29.81 -13.39 3.94
C THR A 62 -31.14 -13.57 3.19
N ASP A 63 -31.92 -12.51 2.98
CA ASP A 63 -33.23 -12.57 2.32
C ASP A 63 -33.17 -12.37 0.79
N GLU A 64 -31.98 -12.14 0.22
CA GLU A 64 -31.73 -12.06 -1.23
C GLU A 64 -30.89 -13.23 -1.76
N LEU A 65 -31.14 -14.45 -1.30
CA LEU A 65 -30.70 -15.64 -2.05
C LEU A 65 -31.73 -15.88 -3.17
N PRO A 66 -31.34 -15.87 -4.46
CA PRO A 66 -32.27 -16.27 -5.52
C PRO A 66 -32.64 -17.73 -5.28
N GLU A 67 -33.92 -17.98 -5.01
CA GLU A 67 -34.49 -19.33 -5.12
C GLU A 67 -34.35 -19.77 -6.59
N ASP A 68 -33.93 -21.02 -6.79
CA ASP A 68 -33.63 -21.63 -8.10
C ASP A 68 -34.64 -21.31 -9.22
#